data_AF-A0A212FGU4-F1
#
_entry.id   AF-A0A212FGU4-F1
#
_cell.length_a   1.000
_cell.length_b   1.000
_cell.length_c   1.000
_cell.angle_alpha   90.00
_cell.angle_beta   90.00
_cell.angle_gamma   90.00
#
_symmetry.space_group_name_H-M   'P 1'
#
loop_
_entity.id
_entity.type
_entity.pdbx_description
1 polymer ?
#
loop_
_entity_poly.entity_id
_entity_poly.type
_entity_poly.pdbx_seq_one_letter_code
_entity_poly.pdbx_strand_id
1 'polypeptide(L)'
;MKLLFLLVLVSFAAAEEQFYSLQKIDLSKAEENIGEFKKFTDCLLEKGPCSDVYESYRVRVNESLQSACGKCTPELKQFAAKFFEILKNYLPQEYDGFLKKYDPENKFDTTMKSIFLVFLLAFVLNCAIADEQYYVLQKVNLSESSDIIGVMKNLMNCFLERSPCSEAFESYRVRIPEAFQQACKKCSPEQKRFAAEFIQSLKAEMPEDYNDFIKKYDPENKYFDALEAELNKFI
;
A
#
# COMPACT_ATOMS: atom_id res chain seq x y z
N MET A 1 19.75 36.20 23.60
CA MET A 1 19.69 35.45 22.33
C MET A 1 18.36 34.71 22.27
N LYS A 2 17.42 35.23 21.49
CA LYS A 2 16.11 34.63 21.20
C LYS A 2 16.32 33.59 20.09
N LEU A 3 16.10 32.31 20.38
CA LEU A 3 16.01 31.28 19.34
C LEU A 3 14.52 31.08 19.03
N LEU A 4 14.08 31.69 17.93
CA LEU A 4 12.74 31.52 17.37
C LEU A 4 12.70 30.15 16.66
N PHE A 5 12.14 29.14 17.32
CA PHE A 5 11.65 27.94 16.62
C PHE A 5 10.34 28.32 15.92
N LEU A 6 10.43 28.69 14.64
CA LEU A 6 9.27 28.81 13.76
C LEU A 6 8.82 27.39 13.38
N LEU A 7 7.92 26.82 14.19
CA LEU A 7 7.06 25.72 13.77
C LEU A 7 6.13 26.25 12.67
N VAL A 8 6.49 26.01 11.40
CA VAL A 8 5.58 26.21 10.28
C VAL A 8 4.55 25.09 10.33
N LEU A 9 3.45 25.34 11.05
CA LEU A 9 2.21 24.59 10.88
C LEU A 9 1.70 24.91 9.48
N VAL A 10 1.99 24.05 8.50
CA VAL A 10 1.28 24.07 7.23
C VAL A 10 -0.12 23.54 7.53
N SER A 11 -1.03 24.47 7.82
CA SER A 11 -2.45 24.22 7.79
C SER A 11 -2.82 23.82 6.35
N PHE A 12 -3.02 22.53 6.10
CA PHE A 12 -3.75 22.07 4.93
C PHE A 12 -5.21 22.50 5.12
N ALA A 13 -5.49 23.76 4.76
CA ALA A 13 -6.85 24.15 4.44
C ALA A 13 -7.24 23.28 3.24
N ALA A 14 -8.24 22.42 3.41
CA ALA A 14 -8.85 21.67 2.33
C ALA A 14 -9.45 22.68 1.34
N ALA A 15 -8.65 23.07 0.35
CA ALA A 15 -9.18 23.69 -0.85
C ALA A 15 -9.96 22.59 -1.57
N GLU A 16 -11.23 22.82 -1.90
CA GLU A 16 -11.95 21.99 -2.87
C GLU A 16 -11.17 22.02 -4.19
N GLU A 17 -10.34 21.00 -4.43
CA GLU A 17 -9.46 20.94 -5.59
C GLU A 17 -10.30 20.83 -6.87
N GLN A 18 -10.25 21.86 -7.71
CA GLN A 18 -10.72 21.80 -9.09
C GLN A 18 -9.79 20.87 -9.89
N PHE A 19 -9.99 19.56 -9.77
CA PHE A 19 -9.28 18.57 -10.57
C PHE A 19 -9.54 18.77 -12.06
N TYR A 20 -8.57 18.42 -12.90
CA TYR A 20 -8.78 18.37 -14.33
C TYR A 20 -9.78 17.27 -14.71
N SER A 21 -10.84 17.65 -15.42
CA SER A 21 -11.73 16.69 -16.10
C SER A 21 -11.24 16.51 -17.54
N LEU A 22 -10.46 15.46 -17.78
CA LEU A 22 -9.90 15.09 -19.09
C LEU A 22 -10.49 13.78 -19.60
N GLN A 23 -10.67 13.68 -20.92
CA GLN A 23 -11.03 12.40 -21.54
C GLN A 23 -9.86 11.43 -21.45
N LYS A 24 -10.12 10.22 -20.98
CA LYS A 24 -9.10 9.17 -20.80
C LYS A 24 -8.51 8.73 -22.14
N ILE A 25 -7.19 8.78 -22.26
CA ILE A 25 -6.42 8.13 -23.31
C ILE A 25 -5.90 6.80 -22.74
N ASP A 26 -6.13 5.69 -23.43
CA ASP A 26 -5.65 4.38 -23.00
C ASP A 26 -4.22 4.13 -23.51
N LEU A 27 -3.28 3.99 -22.58
CA LEU A 27 -1.87 3.71 -22.87
C LEU A 27 -1.49 2.23 -22.71
N SER A 28 -2.44 1.36 -22.35
CA SER A 28 -2.15 -0.07 -22.09
C SER A 28 -1.52 -0.80 -23.27
N LYS A 29 -1.81 -0.36 -24.51
CA LYS A 29 -1.28 -0.92 -25.75
C LYS A 29 -0.49 0.09 -26.58
N ALA A 30 -0.04 1.19 -25.98
CA ALA A 30 0.71 2.21 -26.71
C ALA A 30 2.06 1.69 -27.24
N GLU A 31 2.60 0.62 -26.66
CA GLU A 31 3.80 -0.07 -27.15
C GLU A 31 3.53 -0.83 -28.47
N GLU A 32 2.35 -1.43 -28.61
CA GLU A 32 1.90 -2.10 -29.84
C GLU A 32 1.56 -1.09 -30.95
N ASN A 33 1.16 0.13 -30.58
CA ASN A 33 0.82 1.22 -31.50
C ASN A 33 1.64 2.49 -31.23
N ILE A 34 2.97 2.34 -31.27
CA ILE A 34 3.89 3.42 -30.95
C ILE A 34 3.74 4.63 -31.90
N GLY A 35 3.27 4.40 -33.13
CA GLY A 35 2.99 5.47 -34.10
C GLY A 35 1.85 6.39 -33.65
N GLU A 36 0.77 5.85 -33.07
CA GLU A 36 -0.32 6.66 -32.54
C GLU A 36 0.10 7.41 -31.27
N PHE A 37 0.84 6.75 -30.38
CA PHE A 37 1.45 7.40 -29.22
C PHE A 37 2.39 8.55 -29.62
N LYS A 38 3.15 8.36 -30.70
CA LYS A 38 4.00 9.42 -31.26
C LYS A 38 3.18 10.61 -31.76
N LYS A 39 2.03 10.41 -32.42
CA LYS A 39 1.16 11.53 -32.84
C LYS A 39 0.66 12.35 -31.65
N PHE A 40 0.25 11.68 -30.57
CA PHE A 40 -0.11 12.34 -29.32
C PHE A 40 1.06 13.17 -28.79
N THR A 41 2.25 12.59 -28.74
CA THR A 41 3.48 13.27 -28.30
C THR A 41 3.86 14.44 -29.21
N ASP A 42 3.75 14.28 -30.52
CA ASP A 42 4.03 15.33 -31.51
C ASP A 42 3.04 16.51 -31.35
N CYS A 43 1.76 16.24 -31.02
CA CYS A 43 0.82 17.28 -30.64
C CYS A 43 1.31 18.04 -29.39
N LEU A 44 1.69 17.34 -28.32
CA LEU A 44 2.24 17.97 -27.12
C LEU A 44 3.50 18.80 -27.44
N LEU A 45 4.31 18.39 -28.41
CA LEU A 45 5.52 19.11 -28.83
C LEU A 45 5.28 20.21 -29.88
N GLU A 46 4.04 20.44 -30.32
CA GLU A 46 3.72 21.33 -31.46
C GLU A 46 4.42 20.95 -32.77
N LYS A 47 4.64 19.65 -32.99
CA LYS A 47 5.28 19.09 -34.19
C LYS A 47 4.31 18.37 -35.13
N GLY A 48 3.04 18.25 -34.75
CA GLY A 48 2.02 17.52 -35.50
C GLY A 48 0.61 18.01 -35.21
N PRO A 49 -0.40 17.42 -35.90
CA PRO A 49 -1.80 17.77 -35.69
C PRO A 49 -2.27 17.36 -34.29
N CYS A 50 -3.20 18.14 -33.72
CA CYS A 50 -3.86 17.84 -32.45
C CYS A 50 -5.33 17.51 -32.70
N SER A 51 -5.82 16.40 -32.16
CA SER A 51 -7.25 16.18 -31.97
C SER A 51 -7.75 17.00 -30.79
N ASP A 52 -9.07 17.20 -30.66
CA ASP A 52 -9.66 17.86 -29.49
C ASP A 52 -9.24 17.20 -28.16
N VAL A 53 -9.10 15.86 -28.20
CA VAL A 53 -8.59 15.07 -27.07
C VAL A 53 -7.15 15.48 -26.75
N TYR A 54 -6.25 15.42 -27.73
CA TYR A 54 -4.83 15.71 -27.51
C TYR A 54 -4.59 17.17 -27.12
N GLU A 55 -5.38 18.08 -27.69
CA GLU A 55 -5.36 19.50 -27.38
C GLU A 55 -5.67 19.75 -25.90
N SER A 56 -6.65 19.02 -25.34
CA SER A 56 -7.01 19.14 -23.93
C SER A 56 -5.85 18.79 -22.98
N TYR A 57 -4.95 17.89 -23.38
CA TYR A 57 -3.72 17.59 -22.64
C TYR A 57 -2.64 18.63 -22.91
N ARG A 58 -2.46 19.04 -24.18
CA ARG A 58 -1.44 20.02 -24.60
C ARG A 58 -1.56 21.33 -23.83
N VAL A 59 -2.77 21.86 -23.68
CA VAL A 59 -2.99 23.14 -22.98
C VAL A 59 -2.74 23.07 -21.47
N ARG A 60 -2.71 21.87 -20.87
CA ARG A 60 -2.54 21.66 -19.42
C ARG A 60 -1.14 21.19 -19.04
N VAL A 61 -0.41 20.56 -19.95
CA VAL A 61 0.86 19.88 -19.63
C VAL A 61 1.88 20.80 -18.94
N ASN A 62 1.96 22.06 -19.35
CA ASN A 62 2.87 23.03 -18.74
C ASN A 62 2.48 23.35 -17.29
N GLU A 63 1.21 23.65 -17.02
CA GLU A 63 0.73 23.90 -15.65
C GLU A 63 0.87 22.64 -14.78
N SER A 64 0.54 21.47 -15.32
CA SER A 64 0.68 20.19 -14.63
C SER A 64 2.12 19.93 -14.20
N LEU A 65 3.11 20.24 -15.04
CA LEU A 65 4.52 20.05 -14.69
C LEU A 65 4.99 21.07 -13.66
N GLN A 66 4.64 22.36 -13.84
CA GLN A 66 5.03 23.42 -12.90
C GLN A 66 4.42 23.23 -11.51
N SER A 67 3.20 22.69 -11.43
CA SER A 67 2.48 22.41 -10.18
C SER A 67 2.72 21.00 -9.64
N ALA A 68 3.65 20.23 -10.21
CA ALA A 68 3.89 18.82 -9.85
C ALA A 68 2.58 17.99 -9.78
N CYS A 69 1.71 18.20 -10.76
CA CYS A 69 0.40 17.57 -10.90
C CYS A 69 -0.57 17.89 -9.74
N GLY A 70 -0.49 19.10 -9.17
CA GLY A 70 -1.34 19.55 -8.06
C GLY A 70 -2.84 19.55 -8.35
N LYS A 71 -3.25 19.53 -9.62
CA LYS A 71 -4.67 19.42 -10.06
C LYS A 71 -5.00 18.10 -10.76
N CYS A 72 -4.09 17.12 -10.72
CA CYS A 72 -4.27 15.82 -11.37
C CYS A 72 -5.02 14.85 -10.45
N THR A 73 -6.02 14.14 -10.98
CA THR A 73 -6.65 13.00 -10.28
C THR A 73 -5.66 11.83 -10.12
N PRO A 74 -5.93 10.84 -9.24
CA PRO A 74 -5.10 9.64 -9.14
C PRO A 74 -4.92 8.92 -10.49
N GLU A 75 -5.96 8.85 -11.32
CA GLU A 75 -5.92 8.24 -12.64
C GLU A 75 -5.02 9.03 -13.60
N LEU A 76 -5.06 10.37 -13.54
CA LEU A 76 -4.17 11.22 -14.33
C LEU A 76 -2.71 11.10 -13.91
N LYS A 77 -2.43 10.88 -12.63
CA LYS A 77 -1.08 10.60 -12.14
C LYS A 77 -0.56 9.26 -12.65
N GLN A 78 -1.40 8.22 -12.65
CA GLN A 78 -1.05 6.91 -13.24
C GLN A 78 -0.83 7.03 -14.76
N PHE A 79 -1.69 7.76 -15.45
CA PHE A 79 -1.53 8.06 -16.88
C PHE A 79 -0.19 8.75 -17.16
N ALA A 80 0.16 9.79 -16.40
CA ALA A 80 1.43 10.50 -16.55
C ALA A 80 2.64 9.59 -16.31
N ALA A 81 2.59 8.72 -15.29
CA ALA A 81 3.64 7.75 -15.03
C ALA A 81 3.86 6.81 -16.23
N LYS A 82 2.79 6.22 -16.76
CA LYS A 82 2.89 5.33 -17.93
C LYS A 82 3.29 6.09 -19.20
N PHE A 83 2.82 7.32 -19.39
CA PHE A 83 3.23 8.19 -20.49
C PHE A 83 4.75 8.39 -20.50
N PHE A 84 5.34 8.79 -19.38
CA PHE A 84 6.79 9.02 -19.30
C PHE A 84 7.60 7.74 -19.42
N GLU A 85 7.10 6.62 -18.90
CA GLU A 85 7.72 5.30 -19.08
C GLU A 85 7.82 4.93 -20.57
N ILE A 86 6.71 5.01 -21.30
CA ILE A 86 6.67 4.69 -22.73
C ILE A 86 7.52 5.68 -23.52
N LEU A 87 7.35 6.99 -23.27
CA LEU A 87 8.08 8.04 -23.96
C LEU A 87 9.59 7.87 -23.82
N LYS A 88 10.08 7.59 -22.61
CA LYS A 88 11.52 7.38 -22.35
C LYS A 88 12.06 6.11 -23.01
N ASN A 89 11.33 5.01 -22.95
CA ASN A 89 11.83 3.70 -23.39
C ASN A 89 11.71 3.49 -24.90
N TYR A 90 10.69 4.09 -25.54
CA TYR A 90 10.36 3.82 -26.94
C TYR A 90 10.53 5.03 -27.86
N LEU A 91 10.51 6.27 -27.34
CA LEU A 91 10.62 7.52 -28.11
C LEU A 91 11.61 8.52 -27.46
N PRO A 92 12.90 8.14 -27.31
CA PRO A 92 13.88 8.93 -26.55
C PRO A 92 14.14 10.32 -27.13
N GLN A 93 14.06 10.48 -28.45
CA GLN A 93 14.22 11.80 -29.09
C GLN A 93 13.08 12.76 -28.73
N GLU A 94 11.84 12.25 -28.71
CA GLU A 94 10.68 13.01 -28.28
C GLU A 94 10.71 13.26 -26.77
N TYR A 95 11.19 12.32 -25.96
CA TYR A 95 11.43 12.50 -24.53
C TYR A 95 12.35 13.70 -24.26
N ASP A 96 13.51 13.74 -24.93
CA ASP A 96 14.45 14.86 -24.82
C ASP A 96 13.82 16.18 -25.28
N GLY A 97 13.06 16.15 -26.38
CA GLY A 97 12.32 17.31 -26.88
C GLY A 97 11.26 17.80 -25.88
N PHE A 98 10.61 16.89 -25.19
CA PHE A 98 9.59 17.18 -24.19
C PHE A 98 10.21 17.85 -22.96
N LEU A 99 11.29 17.28 -22.41
CA LEU A 99 12.01 17.89 -21.29
C LEU A 99 12.55 19.27 -21.67
N LYS A 100 13.14 19.42 -22.86
CA LYS A 100 13.64 20.73 -23.31
C LYS A 100 12.53 21.79 -23.42
N LYS A 101 11.31 21.40 -23.81
CA LYS A 101 10.18 22.32 -23.96
C LYS A 101 9.54 22.67 -22.63
N TYR A 102 9.28 21.66 -21.79
CA TYR A 102 8.43 21.81 -20.62
C TYR A 102 9.16 21.80 -19.28
N ASP A 103 10.41 21.32 -19.24
CA ASP A 103 11.27 21.32 -18.06
C ASP A 103 12.73 21.72 -18.38
N PRO A 104 12.96 22.89 -19.02
CA PRO A 104 14.30 23.32 -19.42
C PRO A 104 15.27 23.53 -18.24
N GLU A 105 14.73 23.77 -17.04
CA GLU A 105 15.49 23.94 -15.80
C GLU A 105 15.67 22.63 -15.02
N ASN A 106 15.20 21.50 -15.57
CA ASN A 106 15.26 20.18 -14.95
C ASN A 106 14.64 20.15 -13.53
N LYS A 107 13.60 20.97 -13.31
CA LYS A 107 12.87 21.07 -12.04
C LYS A 107 12.08 19.82 -11.75
N PHE A 108 11.55 19.10 -12.74
CA PHE A 108 10.82 17.86 -12.52
C PHE A 108 11.74 16.79 -11.93
N ASP A 109 12.91 16.58 -12.54
CA ASP A 109 13.91 15.64 -12.03
C ASP A 109 14.50 16.10 -10.69
N THR A 110 14.78 17.39 -10.53
CA THR A 110 15.31 17.94 -9.27
C THR A 110 14.29 17.84 -8.13
N THR A 111 13.01 18.12 -8.40
CA THR A 111 11.92 18.01 -7.41
C THR A 111 11.67 16.56 -7.05
N MET A 112 11.64 15.64 -8.03
CA MET A 112 11.48 14.21 -7.76
C MET A 112 12.68 13.64 -6.98
N LYS A 113 13.91 14.02 -7.32
CA LYS A 113 15.11 13.65 -6.56
C LYS A 113 15.13 14.25 -5.16
N SER A 114 14.70 15.50 -5.01
CA SER A 114 14.64 16.17 -3.70
C SER A 114 13.55 15.58 -2.82
N ILE A 115 12.37 15.30 -3.38
CA ILE A 115 11.29 14.56 -2.71
C ILE A 115 11.81 13.18 -2.32
N PHE A 116 12.43 12.43 -3.24
CA PHE A 116 12.98 11.11 -2.94
C PHE A 116 14.09 11.15 -1.87
N LEU A 117 14.93 12.18 -1.86
CA LEU A 117 15.98 12.38 -0.85
C LEU A 117 15.40 12.80 0.50
N VAL A 118 14.36 13.63 0.52
CA VAL A 118 13.60 13.97 1.74
C VAL A 118 12.83 12.75 2.25
N PHE A 119 12.22 11.95 1.36
CA PHE A 119 11.57 10.69 1.72
C PHE A 119 12.57 9.65 2.20
N LEU A 120 13.75 9.55 1.59
CA LEU A 120 14.83 8.67 2.05
C LEU A 120 15.40 9.13 3.39
N LEU A 121 15.62 10.43 3.60
CA LEU A 121 16.05 10.98 4.89
C LEU A 121 14.96 10.81 5.95
N ALA A 122 13.69 11.03 5.60
CA ALA A 122 12.56 10.77 6.47
C ALA A 122 12.40 9.27 6.73
N PHE A 123 12.69 8.40 5.77
CA PHE A 123 12.67 6.94 5.92
C PHE A 123 13.83 6.48 6.81
N VAL A 124 15.03 7.07 6.69
CA VAL A 124 16.18 6.80 7.57
C VAL A 124 15.93 7.33 8.98
N LEU A 125 15.27 8.49 9.12
CA LEU A 125 14.84 9.05 10.42
C LEU A 125 13.65 8.27 11.01
N ASN A 126 12.79 7.70 10.17
CA ASN A 126 11.66 6.84 10.53
C ASN A 126 11.98 5.35 10.36
N CYS A 127 13.25 4.92 10.26
CA CYS A 127 13.61 3.49 10.33
C CYS A 127 13.30 2.91 11.73
N ALA A 128 12.78 3.72 12.65
CA ALA A 128 12.14 3.29 13.89
C ALA A 128 10.63 2.94 13.74
N ILE A 129 10.00 3.22 12.60
CA ILE A 129 8.60 2.88 12.35
C ILE A 129 8.58 1.65 11.44
N ALA A 130 8.25 0.52 12.04
CA ALA A 130 8.12 -0.76 11.36
C ALA A 130 7.14 -0.65 10.19
N ASP A 131 7.60 -1.03 9.00
CA ASP A 131 6.76 -1.37 7.85
C ASP A 131 5.70 -2.38 8.33
N GLU A 132 4.41 -2.03 8.28
CA GLU A 132 3.31 -2.95 8.65
C GLU A 132 3.14 -4.00 7.55
N GLN A 133 4.12 -4.90 7.45
CA GLN A 133 4.01 -6.13 6.68
C GLN A 133 3.06 -7.07 7.44
N TYR A 134 1.77 -7.03 7.09
CA TYR A 134 0.81 -7.97 7.64
C TYR A 134 1.10 -9.40 7.20
N TYR A 135 0.75 -10.38 8.02
CA TYR A 135 0.80 -11.78 7.61
C TYR A 135 -0.14 -12.03 6.44
N VAL A 136 0.37 -12.61 5.36
CA VAL A 136 -0.45 -13.15 4.27
C VAL A 136 -0.88 -14.56 4.67
N LEU A 137 -2.07 -14.68 5.25
CA LEU A 137 -2.65 -15.94 5.74
C LEU A 137 -3.79 -16.39 4.84
N GLN A 138 -3.99 -17.70 4.72
CA GLN A 138 -5.15 -18.26 4.04
C GLN A 138 -6.42 -17.92 4.82
N LYS A 139 -7.55 -17.67 4.14
CA LYS A 139 -8.81 -17.37 4.84
C LYS A 139 -9.35 -18.62 5.54
N VAL A 140 -9.74 -18.46 6.80
CA VAL A 140 -10.43 -19.49 7.59
C VAL A 140 -11.78 -18.91 8.00
N ASN A 141 -12.85 -19.40 7.39
CA ASN A 141 -14.21 -18.89 7.64
C ASN A 141 -14.86 -19.69 8.78
N LEU A 142 -14.80 -19.17 10.01
CA LEU A 142 -15.55 -19.75 11.14
C LEU A 142 -17.05 -19.41 11.05
N SER A 143 -17.40 -18.21 10.59
CA SER A 143 -18.78 -17.71 10.57
C SER A 143 -19.70 -18.39 9.54
N GLU A 144 -19.13 -19.01 8.51
CA GLU A 144 -19.88 -19.71 7.45
C GLU A 144 -19.98 -21.23 7.70
N SER A 145 -19.27 -21.74 8.71
CA SER A 145 -19.28 -23.17 9.04
C SER A 145 -20.54 -23.54 9.81
N SER A 146 -21.23 -24.59 9.39
CA SER A 146 -22.31 -25.21 10.18
C SER A 146 -21.78 -26.00 11.39
N ASP A 147 -20.46 -26.25 11.46
CA ASP A 147 -19.77 -26.95 12.54
C ASP A 147 -18.55 -26.14 13.01
N ILE A 148 -18.81 -25.06 13.77
CA ILE A 148 -17.76 -24.17 14.30
C ILE A 148 -16.84 -24.94 15.25
N ILE A 149 -17.40 -25.77 16.13
CA ILE A 149 -16.66 -26.53 17.14
C ILE A 149 -15.75 -27.57 16.46
N GLY A 150 -16.22 -28.26 15.42
CA GLY A 150 -15.39 -29.19 14.65
C GLY A 150 -14.22 -28.50 13.95
N VAL A 151 -14.44 -27.32 13.37
CA VAL A 151 -13.35 -26.52 12.77
C VAL A 151 -12.34 -26.07 13.83
N MET A 152 -12.79 -25.59 14.98
CA MET A 152 -11.91 -25.21 16.09
C MET A 152 -11.08 -26.40 16.59
N LYS A 153 -11.69 -27.59 16.71
CA LYS A 153 -10.98 -28.81 17.10
C LYS A 153 -9.89 -29.21 16.09
N ASN A 154 -10.17 -29.07 14.81
CA ASN A 154 -9.17 -29.33 13.76
C ASN A 154 -8.03 -28.30 13.78
N LEU A 155 -8.34 -27.03 14.00
CA LEU A 155 -7.34 -25.98 14.23
C LEU A 155 -6.46 -26.32 15.44
N MET A 156 -7.06 -26.70 16.56
CA MET A 156 -6.32 -27.07 17.77
C MET A 156 -5.45 -28.31 17.59
N ASN A 157 -5.96 -29.34 16.91
CA ASN A 157 -5.15 -30.52 16.59
C ASN A 157 -3.96 -30.16 15.70
N CYS A 158 -4.13 -29.23 14.76
CA CYS A 158 -3.03 -28.70 13.96
C CYS A 158 -2.05 -27.88 14.83
N PHE A 159 -2.53 -26.88 15.57
CA PHE A 159 -1.70 -25.97 16.37
C PHE A 159 -0.93 -26.71 17.47
N LEU A 160 -1.52 -27.75 18.05
CA LEU A 160 -0.86 -28.58 19.05
C LEU A 160 -0.03 -29.72 18.45
N GLU A 161 -0.02 -29.87 17.11
CA GLU A 161 0.68 -30.94 16.37
C GLU A 161 0.18 -32.35 16.71
N ARG A 162 -1.12 -32.48 17.03
CA ARG A 162 -1.80 -33.75 17.27
C ARG A 162 -2.29 -34.42 15.99
N SER A 163 -2.43 -33.67 14.91
CA SER A 163 -2.77 -34.17 13.56
C SER A 163 -2.05 -33.37 12.47
N PRO A 164 -1.96 -33.90 11.23
CA PRO A 164 -1.49 -33.11 10.09
C PRO A 164 -2.31 -31.82 9.92
N CYS A 165 -1.64 -30.74 9.53
CA CYS A 165 -2.26 -29.46 9.23
C CYS A 165 -2.67 -29.38 7.76
N SER A 166 -3.82 -28.75 7.48
CA SER A 166 -4.11 -28.25 6.14
C SER A 166 -3.18 -27.08 5.81
N GLU A 167 -2.96 -26.80 4.52
CA GLU A 167 -2.16 -25.64 4.08
C GLU A 167 -2.67 -24.33 4.72
N ALA A 168 -3.99 -24.20 4.83
CA ALA A 168 -4.60 -23.04 5.47
C ALA A 168 -4.19 -22.91 6.94
N PHE A 169 -4.34 -23.96 7.75
CA PHE A 169 -4.03 -23.92 9.18
C PHE A 169 -2.53 -23.85 9.45
N GLU A 170 -1.73 -24.47 8.58
CA GLU A 170 -0.27 -24.40 8.64
C GLU A 170 0.22 -22.96 8.51
N SER A 171 -0.40 -22.17 7.62
CA SER A 171 -0.06 -20.74 7.46
C SER A 171 -0.23 -19.93 8.76
N TYR A 172 -1.21 -20.29 9.60
CA TYR A 172 -1.38 -19.70 10.94
C TYR A 172 -0.35 -20.27 11.91
N ARG A 173 -0.26 -21.61 12.00
CA ARG A 173 0.55 -22.33 12.99
C ARG A 173 1.99 -21.84 13.04
N VAL A 174 2.60 -21.65 11.87
CA VAL A 174 4.01 -21.19 11.76
C VAL A 174 4.20 -19.74 12.23
N ARG A 175 3.15 -18.94 12.32
CA ARG A 175 3.17 -17.53 12.76
C ARG A 175 2.79 -17.34 14.22
N ILE A 176 2.18 -18.33 14.88
CA ILE A 176 1.74 -18.24 16.28
C ILE A 176 2.87 -17.83 17.22
N PRO A 177 4.10 -18.40 17.16
CA PRO A 177 5.18 -18.00 18.07
C PRO A 177 5.55 -16.52 17.94
N GLU A 178 5.62 -16.00 16.70
CA GLU A 178 5.92 -14.60 16.45
C GLU A 178 4.75 -13.70 16.87
N ALA A 179 3.50 -14.12 16.60
CA ALA A 179 2.30 -13.39 17.00
C ALA A 179 2.20 -13.27 18.53
N PHE A 180 2.57 -14.30 19.28
CA PHE A 180 2.68 -14.23 20.74
C PHE A 180 3.74 -13.23 21.16
N GLN A 181 4.99 -13.41 20.72
CA GLN A 181 6.12 -12.57 21.13
C GLN A 181 5.94 -11.09 20.78
N GLN A 182 5.25 -10.79 19.69
CA GLN A 182 5.05 -9.43 19.19
C GLN A 182 3.62 -8.91 19.41
N ALA A 183 2.80 -9.56 20.24
CA ALA A 183 1.42 -9.16 20.49
C ALA A 183 0.62 -8.86 19.19
N CYS A 184 0.71 -9.76 18.21
CA CYS A 184 0.04 -9.66 16.92
C CYS A 184 0.34 -8.35 16.14
N LYS A 185 1.52 -7.74 16.32
CA LYS A 185 1.90 -6.49 15.63
C LYS A 185 1.80 -6.58 14.10
N LYS A 186 2.06 -7.76 13.53
CA LYS A 186 1.96 -8.05 12.08
C LYS A 186 0.62 -8.68 11.67
N CYS A 187 -0.39 -8.69 12.54
CA CYS A 187 -1.71 -9.18 12.19
C CYS A 187 -2.56 -8.05 11.60
N SER A 188 -3.27 -8.34 10.51
CA SER A 188 -4.26 -7.41 9.96
C SER A 188 -5.42 -7.19 10.96
N PRO A 189 -6.21 -6.12 10.83
CA PRO A 189 -7.40 -5.91 11.67
C PRO A 189 -8.37 -7.11 11.65
N GLU A 190 -8.55 -7.74 10.50
CA GLU A 190 -9.39 -8.94 10.34
C GLU A 190 -8.81 -10.14 11.10
N GLN A 191 -7.49 -10.35 11.02
CA GLN A 191 -6.79 -11.42 11.75
C GLN A 191 -6.83 -11.21 13.26
N LYS A 192 -6.73 -9.95 13.73
CA LYS A 192 -6.86 -9.64 15.16
C LYS A 192 -8.27 -9.92 15.67
N ARG A 193 -9.31 -9.53 14.94
CA ARG A 193 -10.70 -9.88 15.29
C ARG A 193 -10.91 -11.39 15.33
N PHE A 194 -10.46 -12.10 14.30
CA PHE A 194 -10.52 -13.56 14.26
C PHE A 194 -9.82 -14.21 15.46
N ALA A 195 -8.59 -13.77 15.78
CA ALA A 195 -7.83 -14.31 16.89
C ALA A 195 -8.48 -14.01 18.25
N ALA A 196 -9.09 -12.84 18.41
CA ALA A 196 -9.83 -12.46 19.61
C ALA A 196 -11.03 -13.38 19.85
N GLU A 197 -11.88 -13.54 18.82
CA GLU A 197 -13.04 -14.45 18.86
C GLU A 197 -12.61 -15.89 19.11
N PHE A 198 -11.58 -16.37 18.38
CA PHE A 198 -11.05 -17.71 18.53
C PHE A 198 -10.57 -18.00 19.96
N ILE A 199 -9.79 -17.09 20.57
CA ILE A 199 -9.31 -17.26 21.94
C ILE A 199 -10.45 -17.24 22.95
N GLN A 200 -11.44 -16.36 22.80
CA GLN A 200 -12.61 -16.34 23.70
C GLN A 200 -13.43 -17.63 23.60
N SER A 201 -13.72 -18.10 22.38
CA SER A 201 -14.41 -19.37 22.17
C SER A 201 -13.60 -20.55 22.70
N LEU A 202 -12.27 -20.54 22.54
CA LEU A 202 -11.42 -21.61 23.06
C LEU A 202 -11.46 -21.67 24.59
N LYS A 203 -11.44 -20.51 25.27
CA LYS A 203 -11.60 -20.42 26.73
C LYS A 203 -12.96 -20.95 27.21
N ALA A 204 -14.04 -20.62 26.50
CA ALA A 204 -15.40 -20.98 26.89
C ALA A 204 -15.74 -22.45 26.62
N GLU A 205 -15.39 -22.94 25.42
CA GLU A 205 -15.87 -24.23 24.93
C GLU A 205 -14.83 -25.35 25.06
N MET A 206 -13.53 -25.02 25.11
CA MET A 206 -12.43 -26.00 25.05
C MET A 206 -11.29 -25.65 26.02
N PRO A 207 -11.55 -25.57 27.35
CA PRO A 207 -10.60 -25.06 28.33
C PRO A 207 -9.31 -25.90 28.47
N GLU A 208 -9.39 -27.21 28.23
CA GLU A 208 -8.20 -28.08 28.22
C GLU A 208 -7.28 -27.74 27.04
N ASP A 209 -7.84 -27.58 25.85
CA ASP A 209 -7.09 -27.21 24.65
C ASP A 209 -6.57 -25.77 24.72
N TYR A 210 -7.32 -24.86 25.36
CA TYR A 210 -6.84 -23.52 25.70
C TYR A 210 -5.55 -23.60 26.55
N ASN A 211 -5.57 -24.38 27.64
CA ASN A 211 -4.40 -24.51 28.52
C ASN A 211 -3.20 -25.13 27.79
N ASP A 212 -3.43 -26.16 26.97
CA ASP A 212 -2.38 -26.78 26.16
C ASP A 212 -1.81 -25.81 25.12
N PHE A 213 -2.65 -24.96 24.53
CA PHE A 213 -2.24 -23.92 23.58
C PHE A 213 -1.29 -22.92 24.23
N ILE A 214 -1.66 -22.38 25.39
CA ILE A 214 -0.81 -21.44 26.12
C ILE A 214 0.49 -22.12 26.52
N LYS A 215 0.42 -23.35 27.06
CA LYS A 215 1.60 -24.10 27.47
C LYS A 215 2.56 -24.40 26.32
N LYS A 216 2.05 -24.62 25.10
CA LYS A 216 2.90 -24.87 23.91
C LYS A 216 3.63 -23.63 23.44
N TYR A 217 2.96 -22.48 23.41
CA TYR A 217 3.48 -21.26 22.78
C TYR A 217 4.04 -20.22 23.75
N ASP A 218 3.64 -20.27 25.02
CA ASP A 218 4.10 -19.38 26.09
C ASP A 218 4.09 -20.09 27.47
N PRO A 219 4.92 -21.12 27.67
CA PRO A 219 4.95 -21.92 28.90
C PRO A 219 5.31 -21.11 30.16
N GLU A 220 5.96 -19.96 30.01
CA GLU A 220 6.35 -19.07 31.10
C GLU A 220 5.37 -17.89 31.30
N ASN A 221 4.27 -17.85 30.53
CA ASN A 221 3.28 -16.76 30.52
C ASN A 221 3.90 -15.36 30.37
N LYS A 222 4.90 -15.22 29.49
CA LYS A 222 5.63 -13.95 29.26
C LYS A 222 4.94 -13.03 28.26
N TYR A 223 4.13 -13.57 27.37
CA TYR A 223 3.63 -12.90 26.17
C TYR A 223 2.11 -12.89 26.07
N PHE A 224 1.44 -13.92 26.60
CA PHE A 224 0.02 -14.14 26.35
C PHE A 224 -0.86 -13.02 26.90
N ASP A 225 -0.59 -12.51 28.10
CA ASP A 225 -1.37 -11.40 28.70
C ASP A 225 -1.34 -10.14 27.83
N ALA A 226 -0.17 -9.81 27.26
CA ALA A 226 0.00 -8.67 26.37
C ALA A 226 -0.69 -8.88 25.03
N LEU A 227 -0.60 -10.10 24.47
CA LEU A 227 -1.33 -10.48 23.26
C LEU A 227 -2.84 -10.36 23.49
N GLU A 228 -3.37 -10.95 24.57
CA GLU A 228 -4.79 -10.92 24.90
C GLU A 228 -5.29 -9.48 25.08
N ALA A 229 -4.55 -8.63 25.78
CA ALA A 229 -4.91 -7.22 25.95
C ALA A 229 -4.96 -6.45 24.61
N GLU A 230 -4.11 -6.79 23.65
CA GLU A 230 -4.14 -6.20 22.30
C GLU A 230 -5.32 -6.71 21.46
N LEU A 231 -5.59 -8.01 21.51
CA LEU A 231 -6.69 -8.64 20.77
C LEU A 231 -8.06 -8.18 21.29
N ASN A 232 -8.20 -7.95 22.60
CA ASN A 232 -9.43 -7.46 23.23
C ASN A 232 -9.87 -6.06 22.76
N LYS A 233 -9.05 -5.35 21.97
CA LYS A 233 -9.44 -4.08 21.34
C LYS A 233 -10.30 -4.25 20.08
N PHE A 234 -10.46 -5.49 19.57
CA PHE A 234 -11.10 -5.79 18.29
C PHE A 234 -12.46 -6.50 18.42
N ILE A 235 -12.95 -6.64 19.65
CA ILE A 235 -14.19 -7.29 20.07
C ILE A 235 -15.10 -6.29 20.80
#